data_AF-A0A962V045-F1
#
_entry.id   AF-A0A962V045-F1
#
_cell.length_a   1.000
_cell.length_b   1.000
_cell.length_c   1.000
_cell.angle_alpha   90.00
_cell.angle_beta   90.00
_cell.angle_gamma   90.00
#
_symmetry.space_group_name_H-M   'P 1'
#
loop_
_entity.id
_entity.type
_entity.pdbx_description
1 polymer ?
#
loop_
_entity_poly.entity_id
_entity_poly.type
_entity_poly.pdbx_seq_one_letter_code
_entity_poly.pdbx_strand_id
1 'polypeptide(L)'
;MAALTYLQAAGRALAEEMRRDERVWALGEDLGRGGVFGQYKGLPEEFGPARICDTPISEAGILGAAVGAAMNGTRPVVEMRFSDFALCAVDELINQAAKARYMFGGQTRVPLVVREPVGMWRSS
;
A
#
# COMPACT_ATOMS: atom_id res chain seq x y z
N MET A 1 -6.28 -23.83 12.32
CA MET A 1 -6.01 -22.44 11.92
C MET A 1 -5.95 -21.58 13.18
N ALA A 2 -5.04 -20.60 13.24
CA ALA A 2 -5.01 -19.64 14.36
C ALA A 2 -6.17 -18.65 14.22
N ALA A 3 -6.81 -18.28 15.33
CA ALA A 3 -7.79 -17.20 15.35
C ALA A 3 -7.03 -15.85 15.30
N LEU A 4 -7.33 -15.02 14.31
CA LEU A 4 -6.68 -13.73 14.07
C LEU A 4 -7.74 -12.63 13.99
N THR A 5 -7.39 -11.44 14.47
CA THR A 5 -8.16 -10.23 14.15
C THR A 5 -7.98 -9.88 12.66
N TYR A 6 -8.88 -9.06 12.11
CA TYR A 6 -8.76 -8.58 10.72
C TYR A 6 -7.41 -7.89 10.47
N LEU A 7 -6.97 -7.06 11.42
CA LEU A 7 -5.69 -6.37 11.40
C LEU A 7 -4.51 -7.35 11.35
N GLN A 8 -4.52 -8.38 12.20
CA GLN A 8 -3.49 -9.42 12.22
C GLN A 8 -3.47 -10.23 10.93
N ALA A 9 -4.64 -10.55 10.37
CA ALA A 9 -4.75 -11.26 9.11
C ALA A 9 -4.18 -10.43 7.94
N ALA A 10 -4.48 -9.13 7.87
CA ALA A 10 -3.95 -8.24 6.83
C ALA A 10 -2.42 -8.06 6.92
N GLY A 11 -1.89 -7.86 8.13
CA GLY A 11 -0.45 -7.79 8.37
C GLY A 11 0.26 -9.10 8.02
N ARG A 12 -0.33 -10.25 8.40
CA ARG A 12 0.19 -11.57 8.06
C ARG A 12 0.21 -11.82 6.55
N ALA A 13 -0.86 -11.47 5.84
CA ALA A 13 -0.92 -11.61 4.38
C ALA A 13 0.16 -10.78 3.68
N LEU A 14 0.42 -9.55 4.17
CA LEU A 14 1.51 -8.73 3.64
C LEU A 14 2.87 -9.40 3.88
N ALA A 15 3.14 -9.83 5.11
CA ALA A 15 4.42 -10.46 5.45
C ALA A 15 4.68 -11.73 4.64
N GLU A 16 3.66 -12.58 4.46
CA GLU A 16 3.76 -13.79 3.64
C GLU A 16 4.12 -13.47 2.19
N GLU A 17 3.46 -12.49 1.57
CA GLU A 17 3.76 -12.09 0.19
C GLU A 17 5.10 -11.35 0.06
N MET A 18 5.51 -10.56 1.06
CA MET A 18 6.81 -9.89 1.06
C MET A 18 7.99 -10.86 1.21
N ARG A 19 7.82 -11.96 1.96
CA ARG A 19 8.81 -13.06 2.03
C ARG A 19 8.88 -13.84 0.72
N ARG A 20 7.74 -14.00 0.06
CA ARG A 20 7.61 -14.78 -1.18
C ARG A 20 8.17 -14.04 -2.41
N ASP A 21 7.95 -12.74 -2.49
CA ASP A 21 8.27 -11.92 -3.66
C ASP A 21 8.98 -10.63 -3.22
N GLU A 22 10.28 -10.54 -3.54
CA GLU A 22 11.13 -9.39 -3.19
C GLU A 22 10.65 -8.08 -3.82
N ARG A 23 9.80 -8.16 -4.86
CA ARG A 23 9.22 -7.00 -5.53
C ARG A 23 8.05 -6.40 -4.75
N VAL A 24 7.52 -7.09 -3.73
CA VAL A 24 6.40 -6.59 -2.92
C VAL A 24 6.93 -5.70 -1.81
N TRP A 25 6.48 -4.47 -1.74
CA TRP A 25 6.88 -3.52 -0.70
C TRP A 25 5.69 -2.64 -0.35
N ALA A 26 5.73 -2.01 0.81
CA ALA A 26 4.65 -1.16 1.28
C ALA A 26 5.10 0.29 1.43
N LEU A 27 4.18 1.22 1.14
CA LEU A 27 4.38 2.65 1.32
C LEU A 27 3.12 3.33 1.82
N GLY A 28 3.31 4.38 2.62
CA GLY A 28 2.25 5.21 3.16
C GLY A 28 2.72 6.00 4.37
N GLU A 29 1.79 6.63 5.07
CA GLU A 29 2.08 7.42 6.26
C GLU A 29 2.26 6.57 7.53
N ASP A 30 3.36 6.79 8.26
CA ASP A 30 3.68 6.20 9.57
C ASP A 30 3.76 4.66 9.60
N LEU A 31 4.05 4.02 8.47
CA LEU A 31 4.28 2.57 8.37
C LEU A 31 5.50 2.14 9.17
N GLY A 32 6.58 2.94 9.14
CA GLY A 32 7.81 2.68 9.88
C GLY A 32 7.62 2.67 11.39
N ARG A 33 6.52 3.26 11.88
CA ARG A 33 6.10 3.25 13.29
C ARG A 33 5.11 2.13 13.63
N GLY A 34 4.86 1.22 12.68
CA GLY A 34 3.90 0.13 12.81
C GLY A 34 2.49 0.45 12.31
N GLY A 35 2.29 1.60 11.67
CA GLY A 35 0.99 2.07 11.16
C GLY A 35 0.06 2.57 12.26
N VAL A 36 -0.91 3.41 11.88
CA VAL A 36 -1.84 4.08 12.82
C VAL A 36 -2.64 3.09 13.67
N PHE A 37 -3.00 1.94 13.09
CA PHE A 37 -3.80 0.92 13.75
C PHE A 37 -2.95 -0.23 14.28
N GLY A 38 -1.61 -0.15 14.16
CA GLY A 38 -0.70 -1.25 14.46
C GLY A 38 -0.66 -2.33 13.37
N GLN A 39 -1.20 -2.07 12.18
CA GLN A 39 -1.30 -3.05 11.09
C GLN A 39 0.05 -3.38 10.43
N TYR A 40 1.10 -2.60 10.71
CA TYR A 40 2.49 -2.85 10.29
C TYR A 40 3.40 -3.24 11.45
N LYS A 41 2.88 -3.48 12.66
CA LYS A 41 3.71 -3.81 13.83
C LYS A 41 4.64 -5.01 13.56
N GLY A 42 5.94 -4.82 13.75
CA GLY A 42 6.96 -5.86 13.55
C GLY A 42 7.47 -5.96 12.11
N LEU A 43 6.79 -5.36 11.13
CA LEU A 43 7.19 -5.42 9.71
C LEU A 43 8.39 -4.51 9.39
N PRO A 44 8.51 -3.27 9.92
CA PRO A 44 9.71 -2.46 9.73
C PRO A 44 10.98 -3.15 10.21
N GLU A 45 10.92 -3.84 11.35
CA GLU A 45 12.05 -4.58 11.92
C GLU A 45 12.43 -5.80 11.07
N GLU A 46 11.44 -6.47 10.48
CA GLU A 46 11.67 -7.66 9.65
C GLU A 46 12.20 -7.31 8.25
N PHE A 47 11.59 -6.34 7.57
CA PHE A 47 11.85 -6.06 6.14
C PHE A 47 12.71 -4.82 5.89
N GLY A 48 12.88 -3.97 6.91
CA GLY A 48 13.67 -2.75 6.82
C GLY A 48 13.00 -1.59 6.04
N PRO A 49 13.61 -0.40 6.10
CA PRO A 49 13.02 0.84 5.59
C PRO A 49 12.94 0.92 4.06
N ALA A 50 13.62 0.02 3.34
CA ALA A 50 13.55 -0.06 1.88
C ALA A 50 12.31 -0.83 1.39
N ARG A 51 11.66 -1.60 2.27
CA ARG A 51 10.50 -2.44 1.95
C ARG A 51 9.25 -2.04 2.72
N ILE A 52 9.39 -1.33 3.82
CA ILE A 52 8.33 -0.64 4.56
C ILE A 52 8.68 0.84 4.62
N CYS A 53 8.13 1.63 3.70
CA CYS A 53 8.56 3.00 3.42
C CYS A 53 7.57 4.03 3.96
N ASP A 54 8.04 4.93 4.83
CA ASP A 54 7.28 6.12 5.22
C ASP A 54 7.28 7.16 4.09
N THR A 55 6.13 7.81 3.90
CA THR A 55 5.94 8.86 2.89
C THR A 55 5.54 10.19 3.52
N PRO A 56 5.77 11.33 2.84
CA PRO A 56 5.11 12.59 3.20
C PRO A 56 3.58 12.46 3.15
N ILE A 57 2.88 13.38 3.82
CA ILE A 57 1.42 13.49 3.78
C ILE A 57 1.01 14.09 2.43
N SER A 58 0.88 13.23 1.42
CA SER A 58 0.43 13.58 0.08
C SER A 58 -0.06 12.32 -0.64
N GLU A 59 -1.36 12.09 -0.66
CA GLU A 59 -1.94 10.86 -1.23
C GLU A 59 -1.67 10.75 -2.73
N ALA A 60 -1.74 11.88 -3.45
CA ALA A 60 -1.32 11.96 -4.85
C ALA A 60 0.15 11.57 -5.04
N GLY A 61 1.04 12.07 -4.18
CA GLY A 61 2.46 11.70 -4.19
C GLY A 61 2.70 10.22 -3.89
N ILE A 62 2.00 9.69 -2.88
CA ILE A 62 2.05 8.27 -2.49
C ILE A 62 1.63 7.38 -3.67
N LEU A 63 0.45 7.65 -4.23
CA LEU A 63 -0.10 6.82 -5.29
C LEU A 63 0.66 7.00 -6.61
N GLY A 64 1.06 8.22 -6.95
CA GLY A 64 1.89 8.49 -8.13
C GLY A 64 3.23 7.77 -8.08
N ALA A 65 3.91 7.79 -6.93
CA ALA A 65 5.13 7.03 -6.72
C ALA A 65 4.89 5.51 -6.86
N ALA A 66 3.80 5.00 -6.29
CA ALA A 66 3.42 3.60 -6.42
C ALA A 66 3.14 3.20 -7.88
N VAL A 67 2.43 4.04 -8.64
CA VAL A 67 2.16 3.80 -10.06
C VAL A 67 3.47 3.71 -10.85
N GLY A 68 4.36 4.69 -10.69
CA GLY A 68 5.66 4.70 -11.38
C GLY A 68 6.52 3.47 -11.01
N ALA A 69 6.57 3.13 -9.72
CA ALA A 69 7.32 1.96 -9.26
C ALA A 69 6.72 0.63 -9.76
N ALA A 70 5.40 0.53 -9.84
CA ALA A 70 4.70 -0.63 -10.37
C ALA A 70 4.96 -0.81 -11.87
N MET A 71 4.98 0.29 -12.64
CA MET A 71 5.35 0.30 -14.05
C MET A 71 6.80 -0.12 -14.28
N ASN A 72 7.68 0.11 -13.29
CA ASN A 72 9.09 -0.31 -13.32
C ASN A 72 9.31 -1.74 -12.76
N GLY A 73 8.25 -2.53 -12.63
CA GLY A 73 8.34 -3.97 -12.33
C GLY A 73 8.28 -4.34 -10.85
N THR A 74 8.10 -3.37 -9.94
CA THR A 74 7.81 -3.68 -8.52
C THR A 74 6.31 -3.87 -8.28
N ARG A 75 5.93 -4.25 -7.05
CA ARG A 75 4.55 -4.60 -6.67
C ARG A 75 4.15 -3.88 -5.38
N PRO A 76 3.91 -2.56 -5.44
CA PRO A 76 3.65 -1.77 -4.25
C PRO A 76 2.29 -2.08 -3.62
N VAL A 77 2.28 -2.10 -2.29
CA VAL A 77 1.10 -2.11 -1.44
C VAL A 77 0.98 -0.73 -0.80
N VAL A 78 0.09 0.08 -1.34
CA VAL A 78 -0.20 1.43 -0.87
C VAL A 78 -1.11 1.34 0.34
N GLU A 79 -0.73 1.99 1.44
CA GLU A 79 -1.59 2.19 2.59
C GLU A 79 -2.07 3.65 2.60
N MET A 80 -3.36 3.85 2.32
CA MET A 80 -4.00 5.14 2.58
C MET A 80 -4.42 5.20 4.04
N ARG A 81 -4.25 6.36 4.66
CA ARG A 81 -4.58 6.56 6.07
C ARG A 81 -6.07 6.30 6.37
N PHE A 82 -6.95 6.81 5.52
CA PHE A 82 -8.39 6.51 5.49
C PHE A 82 -8.90 6.61 4.06
N SER A 83 -10.00 5.91 3.74
CA SER A 83 -10.67 6.01 2.43
C SER A 83 -11.10 7.43 2.08
N ASP A 84 -11.39 8.26 3.07
CA ASP A 84 -11.80 9.66 2.90
C ASP A 84 -10.73 10.50 2.19
N PHE A 85 -9.46 10.14 2.37
CA PHE A 85 -8.32 10.82 1.75
C PHE A 85 -7.93 10.26 0.38
N ALA A 86 -8.48 9.10 -0.02
CA ALA A 86 -8.26 8.56 -1.36
C ALA A 86 -8.70 9.54 -2.46
N LEU A 87 -9.64 10.45 -2.15
CA LEU A 87 -10.09 11.52 -3.04
C LEU A 87 -8.96 12.46 -3.48
N CYS A 88 -7.91 12.62 -2.66
CA CYS A 88 -6.73 13.42 -3.00
C CYS A 88 -5.86 12.77 -4.10
N ALA A 89 -6.02 11.48 -4.36
CA ALA A 89 -5.22 10.69 -5.31
C ALA A 89 -6.05 10.12 -6.48
N VAL A 90 -7.24 10.68 -6.73
CA VAL A 90 -8.17 10.13 -7.74
C VAL A 90 -7.60 10.21 -9.15
N ASP A 91 -6.79 11.21 -9.47
CA ASP A 91 -6.16 11.30 -10.79
C ASP A 91 -5.16 10.15 -11.00
N GLU A 92 -4.31 9.90 -10.01
CA GLU A 92 -3.34 8.81 -10.03
C GLU A 92 -4.02 7.45 -10.08
N LEU A 93 -5.14 7.27 -9.37
CA LEU A 93 -5.88 6.01 -9.37
C LEU A 93 -6.63 5.76 -10.69
N ILE A 94 -7.44 6.74 -11.12
CA ILE A 94 -8.39 6.56 -12.22
C ILE A 94 -7.74 6.85 -13.57
N ASN A 95 -6.98 7.94 -13.67
CA ASN A 95 -6.43 8.38 -14.95
C ASN A 95 -5.08 7.73 -15.24
N GLN A 96 -4.29 7.39 -14.23
CA GLN A 96 -3.00 6.71 -14.41
C GLN A 96 -3.12 5.19 -14.20
N ALA A 97 -3.30 4.72 -12.96
CA ALA A 97 -3.19 3.31 -12.60
C ALA A 97 -4.16 2.42 -13.38
N ALA A 98 -5.44 2.78 -13.40
CA ALA A 98 -6.49 1.98 -14.04
C ALA A 98 -6.36 1.90 -15.57
N LYS A 99 -5.81 2.94 -16.20
CA LYS A 99 -5.79 3.07 -17.67
C LYS A 99 -4.45 2.72 -18.30
N ALA A 100 -3.35 2.72 -17.54
CA ALA A 100 -2.01 2.52 -18.05
C ALA A 100 -1.89 1.30 -18.97
N ARG A 101 -2.42 0.13 -18.56
CA ARG A 101 -2.37 -1.09 -19.41
C ARG A 101 -3.02 -0.88 -20.77
N TYR A 102 -4.14 -0.17 -20.84
CA TYR A 102 -4.84 0.13 -22.08
C TYR A 102 -4.10 1.18 -22.91
N MET A 103 -3.72 2.30 -22.28
CA MET A 103 -3.06 3.43 -22.95
C MET A 103 -1.73 3.04 -23.59
N PHE A 104 -0.98 2.15 -22.97
CA PHE A 104 0.32 1.67 -23.48
C PHE A 104 0.20 0.38 -24.30
N GLY A 105 -1.00 0.00 -24.77
CA GLY A 105 -1.19 -1.16 -25.64
C GLY A 105 -0.74 -2.49 -25.00
N GLY A 106 -0.81 -2.60 -23.67
CA GLY A 106 -0.38 -3.78 -22.93
C GLY A 106 1.12 -3.89 -22.65
N GLN A 107 1.94 -2.94 -23.13
CA GLN A 107 3.40 -2.93 -22.93
C GLN A 107 3.79 -2.69 -21.47
N THR A 108 2.93 -2.02 -20.70
CA THR A 108 3.09 -1.84 -19.26
C THR A 108 1.83 -2.25 -18.50
N ARG A 109 2.00 -2.50 -17.21
CA ARG A 109 0.93 -2.80 -16.26
C ARG A 109 1.26 -2.12 -14.93
N VAL A 110 0.23 -1.89 -14.13
CA VAL A 110 0.36 -1.28 -12.79
C VAL A 110 -0.10 -2.31 -11.74
N PRO A 111 0.73 -3.32 -11.42
CA PRO A 111 0.39 -4.34 -10.42
C PRO A 111 0.57 -3.82 -8.99
N LEU A 112 -0.38 -3.00 -8.52
CA LEU A 112 -0.39 -2.47 -7.15
C LEU A 112 -1.65 -2.90 -6.40
N VAL A 113 -1.60 -2.79 -5.07
CA VAL A 113 -2.77 -2.92 -4.18
C VAL A 113 -2.90 -1.64 -3.38
N VAL A 114 -4.10 -1.07 -3.29
CA VAL A 114 -4.41 0.05 -2.39
C VAL A 114 -5.24 -0.49 -1.23
N ARG A 115 -4.77 -0.24 0.00
CA ARG A 115 -5.44 -0.60 1.25
C ARG A 115 -5.95 0.68 1.89
N GLU A 116 -7.24 0.69 2.19
CA GLU A 116 -7.93 1.89 2.69
C GLU A 116 -8.84 1.47 3.86
N PRO A 117 -8.50 1.86 5.11
CA PRO A 117 -9.40 1.74 6.23
C PRO A 117 -10.66 2.59 5.98
N VAL A 118 -11.83 1.99 6.16
CA VAL A 118 -13.14 2.61 5.92
C VAL A 118 -14.11 2.27 7.04
N GLY A 119 -15.12 3.11 7.22
CA GLY A 119 -16.18 2.94 8.21
C GLY A 119 -15.95 3.76 9.47
N MET A 120 -16.85 3.62 10.44
CA MET A 120 -16.79 4.40 11.68
C MET A 120 -15.74 3.83 12.64
N TRP A 121 -14.76 4.64 13.00
CA TRP A 121 -13.89 4.36 14.14
C TRP A 121 -14.62 4.64 15.45
N ARG A 122 -14.66 3.67 16.36
CA ARG A 122 -15.04 3.90 17.76
C ARG A 122 -13.79 3.74 18.62
N SER A 123 -13.42 4.81 19.32
CA SER A 123 -12.32 4.81 20.30
C SER A 123 -12.74 4.32 21.69
N SER A 124 -13.92 3.70 21.81
CA SER A 124 -14.53 3.26 23.07
C SER A 124 -14.09 1.85 23.46
#